data_AF-A0A351SUX5-F1
#
_entry.id   AF-A0A351SUX5-F1
#
_cell.length_a   1.000
_cell.length_b   1.000
_cell.length_c   1.000
_cell.angle_alpha   90.00
_cell.angle_beta   90.00
_cell.angle_gamma   90.00
#
_symmetry.space_group_name_H-M   'P 1'
#
loop_
_entity.id
_entity.type
_entity.pdbx_description
1 polymer ?
#
loop_
_entity_poly.entity_id
_entity_poly.type
_entity_poly.pdbx_seq_one_letter_code
_entity_poly.pdbx_strand_id
1 'polypeptide(L)'
;MLIYLAVLPLFMLLLGSFQMEVAPREFVTTLKNYQNAYASQYTYSTFKNSVIFASGSAGLSFLFGTVLAWLVERTNTPLRVVFIPIAVVPLILPGVLESIAWIFLLSPKFGYINVALMS
;
A
#
# COMPACT_ATOMS: atom_id res chain seq x y z
N MET A 1 -14.10 2.95 25.08
CA MET A 1 -13.75 4.14 24.29
C MET A 1 -13.18 3.79 22.91
N LEU A 2 -12.14 2.94 22.80
CA LEU A 2 -11.56 2.53 21.50
C LEU A 2 -12.55 1.82 20.56
N ILE A 3 -13.36 0.89 21.08
CA ILE A 3 -14.39 0.20 20.28
C ILE A 3 -15.37 1.20 19.68
N TYR A 4 -15.78 2.23 20.42
CA TYR A 4 -16.68 3.26 19.92
C TYR A 4 -16.07 4.06 18.76
N LEU A 5 -14.79 4.46 18.89
CA LEU A 5 -14.07 5.20 17.84
C LEU A 5 -13.83 4.38 16.57
N ALA A 6 -13.71 3.05 16.68
CA ALA A 6 -13.53 2.16 15.53
C ALA A 6 -14.86 1.70 14.90
N VAL A 7 -15.87 1.39 15.72
CA VAL A 7 -17.15 0.84 15.26
C VAL A 7 -18.02 1.91 14.63
N LEU A 8 -18.02 3.15 15.15
CA LEU A 8 -18.83 4.24 14.60
C LEU A 8 -18.55 4.54 13.11
N PRO A 9 -17.28 4.74 12.65
CA PRO A 9 -17.02 4.98 11.23
C PRO A 9 -17.32 3.76 10.37
N LEU A 10 -17.12 2.54 10.87
CA LEU A 10 -17.49 1.32 10.15
C LEU A 10 -19.02 1.23 9.97
N PHE A 11 -19.78 1.59 11.00
CA PHE A 11 -21.22 1.64 10.94
C PHE A 11 -21.70 2.73 9.97
N MET A 12 -21.08 3.91 9.99
CA MET A 12 -21.37 4.97 9.02
C MET A 12 -21.02 4.57 7.58
N LEU A 13 -19.91 3.88 7.37
CA LEU A 13 -19.53 3.33 6.06
C LEU A 13 -20.54 2.29 5.57
N LEU A 14 -21.02 1.43 6.47
CA LEU A 14 -22.04 0.44 6.15
C LEU A 14 -23.37 1.11 5.78
N LEU A 15 -23.79 2.17 6.47
CA LEU A 15 -24.98 2.91 6.08
C LEU A 15 -24.77 3.66 4.75
N GLY A 16 -23.58 4.26 4.59
CA GLY A 16 -23.18 4.99 3.40
C GLY A 16 -23.11 4.11 2.14
N SER A 17 -22.79 2.82 2.25
CA SER A 17 -22.76 1.92 1.10
C SER A 17 -24.14 1.70 0.48
N PHE A 18 -25.20 1.82 1.26
CA PHE A 18 -26.58 1.82 0.76
C PHE A 18 -27.08 3.20 0.33
N GLN A 19 -26.35 4.28 0.63
CA GLN A 19 -26.77 5.64 0.29
C GLN A 19 -26.15 6.06 -1.05
N MET A 20 -26.99 6.36 -2.04
CA MET A 20 -26.58 6.97 -3.30
C MET A 20 -26.85 8.46 -3.23
N GLU A 21 -25.84 9.28 -3.48
CA GLU A 21 -26.00 10.74 -3.62
C GLU A 21 -26.68 11.03 -4.97
N VAL A 22 -27.87 11.63 -4.92
CA VAL A 22 -28.66 11.97 -6.12
C VAL A 22 -28.60 13.47 -6.39
N ALA A 23 -28.42 14.28 -5.34
CA ALA A 23 -28.15 15.71 -5.39
C ALA A 23 -27.29 16.10 -4.16
N PRO A 24 -26.71 17.32 -4.10
CA PRO A 24 -25.87 17.73 -2.98
C PRO A 24 -26.60 17.59 -1.64
N ARG A 25 -26.08 16.72 -0.77
CA ARG A 25 -26.68 16.36 0.55
C ARG A 25 -28.02 15.63 0.48
N GLU A 26 -28.44 15.15 -0.69
CA GLU A 26 -29.63 14.31 -0.86
C GLU A 26 -29.21 12.87 -1.16
N PHE A 27 -29.53 11.98 -0.22
CA PHE A 27 -29.18 10.58 -0.28
C PHE A 27 -30.43 9.72 -0.36
N VAL A 28 -30.44 8.77 -1.29
CA VAL A 28 -31.49 7.75 -1.39
C VAL A 28 -30.91 6.39 -1.04
N THR A 29 -31.59 5.65 -0.18
CA THR A 29 -31.22 4.27 0.15
C THR A 29 -31.52 3.36 -1.03
N THR A 30 -30.49 2.72 -1.59
CA THR A 30 -30.59 1.85 -2.76
C THR A 30 -29.52 0.76 -2.78
N LEU A 31 -29.82 -0.37 -3.43
CA LEU A 31 -28.84 -1.43 -3.71
C LEU A 31 -28.07 -1.19 -5.02
N LYS A 32 -28.41 -0.13 -5.77
CA LYS A 32 -27.80 0.16 -7.07
C LYS A 32 -26.29 0.42 -6.99
N ASN A 33 -25.80 0.94 -5.85
CA ASN A 33 -24.36 1.09 -5.60
C ASN A 33 -23.61 -0.25 -5.72
N TYR A 34 -24.15 -1.33 -5.14
CA TYR A 34 -23.57 -2.66 -5.23
C TYR A 34 -23.64 -3.22 -6.65
N GLN A 35 -24.78 -3.06 -7.33
CA GLN A 35 -24.93 -3.49 -8.73
C GLN A 35 -23.90 -2.80 -9.63
N ASN A 36 -23.74 -1.48 -9.50
CA ASN A 36 -22.76 -0.72 -10.27
C ASN A 36 -21.31 -1.12 -9.92
N ALA A 37 -21.02 -1.34 -8.63
CA ALA A 37 -19.69 -1.75 -8.18
C ALA A 37 -19.29 -3.13 -8.74
N TYR A 38 -20.19 -4.13 -8.67
CA TYR A 38 -19.90 -5.49 -9.13
C TYR A 38 -20.10 -5.69 -10.64
N ALA A 39 -20.81 -4.80 -11.33
CA ALA A 39 -20.89 -4.82 -12.79
C ALA A 39 -19.70 -4.11 -13.46
N SER A 40 -18.96 -3.29 -12.71
CA SER A 40 -17.85 -2.51 -13.26
C SER A 40 -16.59 -3.35 -13.46
N GLN A 41 -16.09 -3.38 -14.70
CA GLN A 41 -14.80 -4.00 -15.04
C GLN A 41 -13.63 -3.35 -14.28
N TYR A 42 -13.74 -2.06 -13.95
CA TYR A 42 -12.72 -1.33 -13.19
C TYR A 42 -12.56 -1.88 -11.76
N THR A 43 -13.64 -2.35 -11.14
CA THR A 43 -13.59 -2.96 -9.80
C THR A 43 -12.76 -4.22 -9.83
N TYR A 44 -12.97 -5.10 -10.83
CA TYR A 44 -12.21 -6.35 -10.94
C TYR A 44 -10.76 -6.12 -11.33
N SER A 45 -10.47 -5.16 -12.23
CA SER A 45 -9.09 -4.85 -12.59
C SER A 45 -8.32 -4.27 -11.41
N THR A 46 -8.94 -3.35 -10.66
CA THR A 46 -8.35 -2.78 -9.43
C THR A 46 -8.15 -3.85 -8.37
N PHE A 47 -9.14 -4.71 -8.13
CA PHE A 47 -9.04 -5.81 -7.18
C PHE A 47 -7.90 -6.77 -7.53
N LYS A 48 -7.79 -7.19 -8.80
CA LYS A 48 -6.71 -8.05 -9.27
C LYS A 48 -5.35 -7.38 -9.07
N ASN A 49 -5.22 -6.11 -9.43
CA ASN A 49 -3.98 -5.35 -9.23
C ASN A 49 -3.60 -5.26 -7.75
N SER A 50 -4.57 -4.98 -6.86
CA SER A 50 -4.35 -4.95 -5.42
C SER A 50 -3.91 -6.30 -4.86
N VAL A 51 -4.53 -7.41 -5.30
CA VAL A 51 -4.15 -8.75 -4.87
C VAL A 51 -2.73 -9.11 -5.34
N ILE A 52 -2.41 -8.86 -6.61
CA ILE A 52 -1.08 -9.11 -7.16
C ILE A 52 -0.04 -8.26 -6.42
N PHE A 53 -0.33 -6.98 -6.20
CA PHE A 53 0.55 -6.07 -5.48
C PHE A 53 0.77 -6.50 -4.04
N ALA A 54 -0.31 -6.78 -3.29
CA ALA A 54 -0.22 -7.18 -1.89
C ALA A 54 0.49 -8.53 -1.71
N SER A 55 0.16 -9.53 -2.52
CA SER A 55 0.82 -10.83 -2.46
C SER A 55 2.30 -10.77 -2.90
N GLY A 56 2.59 -10.04 -3.98
CA GLY A 56 3.95 -9.86 -4.47
C GLY A 56 4.83 -9.10 -3.48
N SER A 57 4.35 -7.97 -2.95
CA SER A 57 5.08 -7.20 -1.93
C SER A 57 5.27 -8.02 -0.65
N ALA A 58 4.24 -8.66 -0.12
CA ALA A 58 4.35 -9.51 1.07
C ALA A 58 5.35 -10.66 0.85
N GLY A 59 5.31 -11.33 -0.30
CA GLY A 59 6.23 -12.41 -0.64
C GLY A 59 7.68 -11.95 -0.71
N LEU A 60 7.95 -10.83 -1.40
CA LEU A 60 9.29 -10.25 -1.48
C LEU A 60 9.77 -9.77 -0.11
N SER A 61 8.93 -9.07 0.66
CA SER A 61 9.27 -8.62 2.01
C SER A 61 9.58 -9.79 2.94
N PHE A 62 8.79 -10.87 2.88
CA PHE A 62 9.05 -12.07 3.66
C PHE A 62 10.37 -12.74 3.25
N LEU A 63 10.63 -12.88 1.96
CA LEU A 63 11.87 -13.48 1.45
C LEU A 63 13.09 -12.69 1.88
N PHE A 64 13.14 -11.39 1.56
CA PHE A 64 14.28 -10.54 1.89
C PHE A 64 14.45 -10.34 3.39
N GLY A 65 13.35 -10.14 4.12
CA GLY A 65 13.38 -10.03 5.58
C GLY A 65 13.92 -11.30 6.24
N THR A 66 13.48 -12.47 5.79
CA THR A 66 13.95 -13.76 6.32
C THR A 66 15.43 -13.99 6.01
N VAL A 67 15.86 -13.74 4.77
CA VAL A 67 17.27 -13.87 4.37
C VAL A 67 18.15 -12.93 5.19
N LEU A 68 17.76 -11.67 5.34
CA LEU A 68 18.51 -10.68 6.11
C LEU A 68 18.60 -11.08 7.60
N ALA A 69 17.48 -11.52 8.20
CA ALA A 69 17.45 -12.00 9.57
C ALA A 69 18.34 -13.23 9.78
N TRP A 70 18.30 -14.18 8.85
CA TRP A 70 19.17 -15.36 8.90
C TRP A 70 20.65 -14.99 8.78
N LEU A 71 21.02 -14.10 7.84
CA LEU A 71 22.40 -13.63 7.70
C LEU A 71 22.90 -12.95 8.98
N VAL A 72 22.12 -12.05 9.56
CA VAL A 72 22.53 -11.28 10.74
C VAL A 72 22.67 -12.15 12.00
N GLU A 73 21.82 -13.15 12.18
CA GLU A 73 21.80 -13.96 13.40
C GLU A 73 22.62 -15.26 13.31
N ARG A 74 22.66 -15.90 12.13
CA ARG A 74 23.26 -17.22 11.95
C ARG A 74 24.63 -17.20 11.26
N THR A 75 25.05 -16.06 10.72
CA THR A 75 26.36 -15.95 10.06
C THR A 75 27.22 -14.87 10.72
N ASN A 76 28.55 -14.99 10.57
CA ASN A 76 29.48 -13.98 11.06
C ASN A 76 29.58 -12.79 10.09
N THR A 77 28.42 -12.24 9.68
CA THR A 77 28.35 -11.18 8.67
C THR A 77 29.01 -9.90 9.19
N PRO A 78 30.00 -9.34 8.48
CA PRO A 78 30.58 -8.05 8.85
C PRO A 78 29.51 -6.95 8.75
N LEU A 79 29.57 -5.94 9.62
CA LEU A 79 28.65 -4.80 9.67
C LEU A 79 27.19 -5.13 10.06
N ARG A 80 26.93 -6.24 10.76
CA ARG A 80 25.57 -6.60 11.24
C ARG A 80 24.84 -5.46 12.00
N VAL A 81 25.59 -4.62 12.72
CA VAL A 81 25.09 -3.47 13.48
C VAL A 81 24.52 -2.36 12.58
N VAL A 82 24.91 -2.32 11.30
CA VAL A 82 24.46 -1.32 10.31
C VAL A 82 23.22 -1.82 9.55
N PHE A 83 23.14 -3.12 9.25
CA PHE A 83 22.00 -3.68 8.50
C PHE A 83 20.68 -3.59 9.26
N ILE A 84 20.70 -3.77 10.59
CA ILE A 84 19.51 -3.67 11.44
C ILE A 84 18.84 -2.28 11.35
N PRO A 85 19.53 -1.15 11.62
CA PRO A 85 18.91 0.16 11.53
C PRO A 85 18.48 0.52 10.11
N ILE A 86 19.24 0.15 9.07
CA ILE A 86 18.83 0.39 7.67
C ILE A 86 17.49 -0.28 7.34
N ALA A 87 17.26 -1.49 7.82
CA ALA A 87 15.99 -2.19 7.61
C ALA A 87 14.80 -1.49 8.29
N VAL A 88 15.05 -0.67 9.32
CA VAL A 88 14.02 0.07 10.06
C VAL A 88 13.77 1.46 9.47
N VAL A 89 14.74 2.06 8.76
CA VAL A 89 14.62 3.41 8.18
C VAL A 89 13.31 3.62 7.41
N PRO A 90 12.87 2.73 6.49
CA PRO A 90 11.61 2.90 5.75
C PRO A 90 10.39 3.05 6.67
N LEU A 91 10.39 2.38 7.83
CA LEU A 91 9.26 2.42 8.78
C LEU A 91 9.11 3.79 9.47
N ILE A 92 10.17 4.60 9.48
CA ILE A 92 10.21 5.93 10.11
C ILE A 92 9.81 7.01 9.10
N LEU A 93 10.04 6.77 7.80
CA LEU A 93 9.77 7.75 6.76
C LEU A 93 8.26 7.86 6.52
N PRO A 94 7.72 9.08 6.33
CA PRO A 94 6.35 9.24 5.88
C PRO A 94 6.18 8.59 4.49
N GLY A 95 5.11 7.81 4.28
CA GLY A 95 4.90 7.10 3.01
C GLY A 95 4.84 8.01 1.77
N VAL A 96 4.46 9.28 1.94
CA VAL A 96 4.52 10.30 0.88
C VAL A 96 5.97 10.57 0.44
N LEU A 97 6.89 10.66 1.39
CA LEU A 97 8.31 10.88 1.10
C LEU A 97 8.91 9.69 0.35
N GLU A 98 8.57 8.46 0.76
CA GLU A 98 9.00 7.25 0.05
C GLU A 98 8.50 7.24 -1.40
N SER A 99 7.23 7.58 -1.61
CA SER A 99 6.63 7.64 -2.94
C SER A 99 7.35 8.65 -3.84
N ILE A 100 7.63 9.85 -3.32
CA ILE A 100 8.36 10.89 -4.06
C ILE A 100 9.79 10.45 -4.37
N ALA A 101 10.47 9.81 -3.42
CA ALA A 101 11.83 9.30 -3.62
C ALA A 101 11.89 8.29 -4.77
N TRP A 102 10.95 7.33 -4.83
CA TRP A 102 10.87 6.37 -5.93
C TRP A 102 10.52 7.03 -7.27
N ILE A 103 9.60 8.01 -7.29
CA ILE A 103 9.27 8.77 -8.51
C ILE A 103 10.52 9.49 -9.04
N PHE A 104 11.28 10.15 -8.17
CA PHE A 104 12.51 10.82 -8.59
C PHE A 104 13.58 9.85 -9.05
N LEU A 105 13.78 8.74 -8.33
CA LEU A 105 14.79 7.75 -8.67
C LEU A 105 14.52 7.09 -10.03
N LEU A 106 13.25 6.79 -10.33
CA LEU A 106 12.78 6.12 -11.54
C LEU A 106 12.33 7.10 -12.65
N SER A 107 12.45 8.42 -12.43
CA SER A 107 12.02 9.44 -13.39
C SER A 107 12.75 9.27 -14.74
N PRO A 108 12.04 9.18 -15.88
CA PRO A 108 12.68 9.02 -17.19
C PRO A 108 13.57 10.20 -17.59
N LYS A 109 13.31 11.39 -17.05
CA LYS A 109 13.96 12.64 -17.48
C LYS A 109 15.19 13.01 -16.65
N PHE A 110 15.21 12.65 -15.37
CA PHE A 110 16.23 13.08 -14.42
C PHE A 110 16.50 12.04 -13.33
N GLY A 111 15.93 10.84 -13.45
CA GLY A 111 16.11 9.78 -12.48
C GLY A 111 17.52 9.21 -12.57
N TYR A 112 18.18 9.19 -11.43
CA TYR A 112 19.56 8.74 -11.32
C TYR A 112 19.76 7.30 -11.82
N ILE A 113 18.75 6.43 -11.70
CA ILE A 113 18.81 5.07 -12.25
C ILE A 113 18.77 5.07 -13.78
N ASN A 114 17.92 5.88 -14.41
CA ASN A 114 17.80 5.92 -15.86
C ASN A 114 19.05 6.53 -16.51
N VAL A 115 19.63 7.56 -15.90
CA VAL A 115 20.90 8.14 -16.35
C VAL A 115 22.04 7.11 -16.26
N ALA A 116 22.11 6.33 -15.18
CA ALA A 116 23.12 5.29 -15.00
C ALA A 116 22.95 4.07 -15.93
N LEU A 117 21.73 3.78 -16.41
CA LEU A 117 21.46 2.69 -17.36
C LEU A 117 21.61 3.11 -18.82
N MET A 118 21.58 4.42 -19.12
CA MET A 118 21.76 4.99 -20.46
C MET A 118 23.20 5.43 -20.75
N SER A 119 24.10 5.38 -19.75
CA SER A 119 25.56 5.58 -19.91
C SER A 119 26.27 4.26 -20.23
#